data_AF-A0A6A9URF2-F1
#
_entry.id   AF-A0A6A9URF2-F1
#
_cell.length_a   1.000
_cell.length_b   1.000
_cell.length_c   1.000
_cell.angle_alpha   90.00
_cell.angle_beta   90.00
_cell.angle_gamma   90.00
#
_symmetry.space_group_name_H-M   'P 1'
#
loop_
_entity.id
_entity.type
_entity.pdbx_description
1 polymer ?
#
loop_
_entity_poly.entity_id
_entity_poly.type
_entity_poly.pdbx_seq_one_letter_code
_entity_poly.pdbx_strand_id
1 'polypeptide(L)' 'MAAPDPTTDGDLPPAMGRPALGALRAAGIRSLDEAAGWSDADLLRLHGLGPKALRVLRDALAARGAPPR' A
#
# COMPACT_ATOMS: atom_id res chain seq x y z
N MET A 1 -13.66 -15.98 -12.59
CA MET A 1 -13.55 -15.27 -11.31
C MET A 1 -12.58 -14.13 -11.55
N ALA A 2 -13.07 -12.89 -11.48
CA ALA A 2 -12.44 -11.71 -12.08
C ALA A 2 -11.09 -11.37 -11.44
N ALA A 3 -10.04 -11.45 -12.25
CA ALA A 3 -8.81 -10.70 -12.01
C ALA A 3 -9.01 -9.31 -12.64
N PRO A 4 -8.91 -8.20 -11.89
CA PRO A 4 -8.67 -6.91 -12.50
C PRO A 4 -7.16 -6.63 -12.55
N ASP A 5 -6.61 -6.77 -13.76
CA ASP A 5 -5.68 -5.84 -14.40
C ASP A 5 -4.41 -5.38 -13.63
N PRO A 6 -3.21 -5.95 -13.91
CA PRO A 6 -1.96 -5.61 -13.22
C PRO A 6 -1.28 -4.28 -13.65
N THR A 7 -2.02 -3.26 -14.13
CA THR A 7 -1.39 -2.11 -14.83
C THR A 7 -1.66 -0.72 -14.25
N THR A 8 -2.40 -0.57 -13.15
CA THR A 8 -2.61 0.77 -12.56
C THR A 8 -1.41 1.22 -11.72
N ASP A 9 -0.32 1.63 -12.39
CA ASP A 9 0.78 2.44 -11.87
C ASP A 9 0.19 3.79 -11.40
N GLY A 10 -0.33 3.84 -10.17
CA GLY A 10 -0.95 5.08 -9.67
C GLY A 10 -1.87 4.95 -8.46
N ASP A 11 -2.18 3.74 -8.00
CA ASP A 11 -3.19 3.57 -6.95
C ASP A 11 -2.66 3.85 -5.53
N LEU A 12 -1.34 4.00 -5.35
CA LEU A 12 -0.77 4.31 -4.05
C LEU A 12 -1.05 5.77 -3.61
N PRO A 13 -1.68 5.98 -2.44
CA PRO A 13 -2.03 7.32 -1.97
C PRO A 13 -0.80 8.23 -1.84
N PRO A 14 -0.75 9.39 -2.51
CA PRO A 14 0.33 10.36 -2.33
C PRO A 14 0.37 10.91 -0.89
N ALA A 15 -0.73 10.79 -0.16
CA ALA A 15 -0.87 11.19 1.25
C ALA A 15 0.03 10.40 2.23
N MET A 16 0.60 9.25 1.82
CA MET A 16 1.58 8.52 2.65
C MET A 16 2.91 9.27 2.79
N GLY A 17 3.20 10.21 1.90
CA GLY A 17 4.46 10.95 1.85
C GLY A 17 5.54 10.22 1.05
N ARG A 18 6.49 11.02 0.52
CA ARG A 18 7.61 10.56 -0.32
C ARG A 18 8.42 9.40 0.25
N PRO A 19 8.77 9.33 1.56
CA PRO A 19 9.56 8.21 2.08
C PRO A 19 8.79 6.89 2.14
N ALA A 20 7.50 6.92 2.44
CA ALA A 20 6.66 5.73 2.47
C ALA A 20 6.44 5.15 1.06
N LEU A 21 6.16 6.01 0.08
CA LEU A 21 6.10 5.60 -1.33
C LEU A 21 7.42 5.00 -1.81
N GLY A 22 8.55 5.57 -1.39
CA GLY A 22 9.88 5.04 -1.68
C GLY A 22 10.09 3.65 -1.08
N ALA A 23 9.70 3.45 0.18
CA ALA A 23 9.81 2.18 0.87
C ALA A 23 8.93 1.09 0.24
N LEU A 24 7.69 1.43 -0.15
CA LEU A 24 6.79 0.52 -0.86
C LEU A 24 7.35 0.14 -2.23
N ARG A 25 7.80 1.11 -3.03
CA ARG A 25 8.45 0.84 -4.32
C ARG A 25 9.72 0.00 -4.18
N ALA A 26 10.51 0.23 -3.13
CA ALA A 26 11.70 -0.58 -2.84
C ALA A 26 11.34 -2.02 -2.45
N ALA A 27 10.19 -2.24 -1.82
CA ALA A 27 9.62 -3.56 -1.56
C ALA A 27 8.95 -4.20 -2.79
N GLY A 28 8.91 -3.50 -3.93
CA GLY A 28 8.25 -3.95 -5.16
C GLY A 28 6.78 -3.60 -5.26
N ILE A 29 6.19 -3.00 -4.21
CA ILE A 29 4.78 -2.64 -4.11
C ILE A 29 4.53 -1.33 -4.86
N ARG A 30 3.74 -1.39 -5.92
CA ARG A 30 3.41 -0.22 -6.75
C ARG A 30 1.94 0.19 -6.73
N SER A 31 1.09 -0.62 -6.12
CA SER A 31 -0.37 -0.45 -6.11
C SER A 31 -0.97 -0.83 -4.75
N LEU A 32 -2.18 -0.35 -4.45
CA LEU A 32 -2.89 -0.77 -3.23
C LEU A 32 -3.22 -2.26 -3.25
N ASP A 33 -3.47 -2.85 -4.42
CA ASP A 33 -3.76 -4.29 -4.53
C ASP A 33 -2.56 -5.14 -4.08
N GLU A 34 -1.36 -4.78 -4.54
CA GLU A 34 -0.12 -5.39 -4.05
C GLU A 34 0.04 -5.14 -2.55
N ALA A 35 -0.20 -3.91 -2.08
CA ALA A 35 -0.13 -3.59 -0.65
C ALA A 35 -1.16 -4.36 0.19
N ALA A 36 -2.33 -4.71 -0.37
CA ALA A 36 -3.38 -5.50 0.28
C ALA A 36 -2.95 -6.96 0.51
N GLY A 37 -2.00 -7.44 -0.30
CA GLY A 37 -1.36 -8.74 -0.12
C GLY A 37 -0.31 -8.78 0.99
N TRP A 38 0.10 -7.61 1.53
CA TRP A 38 1.09 -7.51 2.60
C TRP A 38 0.42 -7.22 3.94
N SER A 39 0.94 -7.82 5.01
CA SER A 39 0.47 -7.52 6.36
C SER A 39 1.04 -6.21 6.88
N ASP A 40 0.29 -5.54 7.75
CA ASP A 40 0.69 -4.26 8.35
C ASP A 40 2.04 -4.34 9.08
N ALA A 41 2.36 -5.47 9.69
CA ALA A 41 3.65 -5.73 10.33
C ALA A 41 4.82 -5.71 9.34
N ASP A 42 4.67 -6.30 8.15
CA ASP A 42 5.72 -6.31 7.13
C ASP A 42 5.86 -4.95 6.46
N LEU A 43 4.75 -4.25 6.29
CA LEU A 43 4.75 -2.87 5.82
C LEU A 43 5.46 -1.95 6.83
N LEU A 44 5.19 -2.08 8.12
CA LEU A 44 5.89 -1.34 9.20
C LEU A 44 7.39 -1.68 9.29
N ARG A 45 7.81 -2.86 8.83
CA ARG A 45 9.23 -3.22 8.74
C ARG A 45 9.96 -2.50 7.61
N LEU A 46 9.23 -1.99 6.60
CA LEU A 46 9.84 -1.24 5.51
C LEU A 46 10.41 0.08 6.04
N HIS A 47 11.73 0.24 5.92
CA HIS A 47 12.44 1.42 6.40
C HIS A 47 11.95 2.68 5.64
N GLY A 48 11.19 3.53 6.32
CA GLY A 48 10.56 4.72 5.74
C GLY A 48 9.03 4.68 5.69
N LEU A 49 8.41 3.54 6.00
CA LEU A 49 6.96 3.44 6.17
C LEU A 49 6.57 3.71 7.63
N GLY A 50 6.28 4.97 7.94
CA GLY A 50 5.84 5.36 9.27
C GLY A 50 4.39 4.93 9.60
N PRO A 51 3.99 4.94 10.88
CA PRO A 51 2.62 4.61 11.31
C PRO A 51 1.56 5.50 10.66
N LYS A 52 1.92 6.73 10.28
CA LYS A 52 1.05 7.63 9.51
C LYS A 52 0.76 7.09 8.10
N ALA A 53 1.77 6.57 7.41
CA ALA A 53 1.62 6.01 6.08
C ALA A 53 0.78 4.73 6.12
N LEU A 54 1.03 3.86 7.10
CA LEU A 54 0.20 2.67 7.31
C LEU A 54 -1.27 3.04 7.54
N ARG A 55 -1.55 4.10 8.32
CA ARG A 55 -2.93 4.54 8.54
C ARG A 55 -3.61 5.00 7.24
N VAL A 56 -2.90 5.76 6.41
CA VAL A 56 -3.40 6.21 5.10
C VAL A 56 -3.60 5.03 4.15
N LEU A 57 -2.68 4.06 4.15
CA LEU A 57 -2.81 2.83 3.37
C LEU A 57 -4.06 2.05 3.79
N ARG A 58 -4.26 1.85 5.09
CA ARG A 58 -5.45 1.16 5.63
C ARG A 58 -6.74 1.88 5.28
N ASP A 59 -6.75 3.20 5.37
CA ASP A 59 -7.91 4.03 5.02
C ASP A 59 -8.25 3.89 3.52
N ALA A 60 -7.24 3.93 2.65
CA ALA A 60 -7.41 3.75 1.22
C ALA A 60 -7.85 2.32 0.83
N LEU A 61 -7.32 1.29 1.50
CA LEU A 61 -7.75 -0.10 1.34
C LEU A 61 -9.20 -0.28 1.79
N ALA A 62 -9.56 0.27 2.94
CA ALA A 62 -10.92 0.25 3.46
C ALA A 62 -11.90 0.99 2.54
N ALA A 63 -11.50 2.13 1.96
CA ALA A 63 -12.29 2.86 0.98
C ALA A 63 -12.53 2.06 -0.31
N ARG A 64 -11.61 1.16 -0.69
CA ARG A 64 -11.76 0.21 -1.79
C ARG A 64 -12.56 -1.05 -1.43
N GLY A 65 -12.91 -1.25 -0.17
CA GLY A 65 -13.60 -2.45 0.31
C GLY A 65 -12.69 -3.68 0.47
N ALA A 66 -11.37 -3.51 0.43
CA ALA A 66 -10.40 -4.57 0.69
C ALA A 66 -9.96 -4.52 2.17
N PRO A 67 -10.26 -5.54 3.00
CA PRO A 67 -9.81 -5.56 4.38
C PRO A 67 -8.29 -5.81 4.43
N PRO A 68 -7.52 -5.05 5.24
CA PRO A 68 -6.12 -5.39 5.50
C PRO A 68 -6.05 -6.76 6.20
N ARG A 69 -5.08 -7.61 5.83
CA ARG A 69 -4.92 -8.98 6.35
C ARG A 69 -3.83 -9.11 7.41
#